data_AF-A0A7X9KL64-F1
#
_entry.id   AF-A0A7X9KL64-F1
#
_cell.length_a   1.000
_cell.length_b   1.000
_cell.length_c   1.000
_cell.angle_alpha   90.00
_cell.angle_beta   90.00
_cell.angle_gamma   90.00
#
_symmetry.space_group_name_H-M   'P 1'
#
loop_
_entity.id
_entity.type
_entity.pdbx_description
1 polymer ?
#
loop_
_entity_poly.entity_id
_entity_poly.type
_entity_poly.pdbx_seq_one_letter_code
_entity_poly.pdbx_strand_id
1 'polypeptide(L)'
;MSEMHLGSPRLEVGTTSARLSCDVHHSGEMHTWWIATDLDDIGVIDLGPGAFVPVALSLASSLGEDLAIEAPISAQQLHGCRAAAHVLHRQWGWRQPVVSASTERHPFVAGPDVGLLFTRGIDSMAPLVASLDGVGPRVTRLIVIDGLEPNHSADVAAAVWHDTQAVAGAVGLPIHRLTTNVRDEIERHIPWKPCRAAATPTGDWWSTRSKQTTSAVPGGANRGSRATRPTHLYCQPVPREPCAE
;
A
#
# COMPACT_ATOMS: atom_id res chain seq x y z
N MET A 1 19.15 -19.77 -9.46
CA MET A 1 18.41 -18.57 -9.05
C MET A 1 17.12 -19.09 -8.43
N SER A 2 16.75 -18.65 -7.23
CA SER A 2 15.49 -19.07 -6.61
C SER A 2 14.34 -18.30 -7.27
N GLU A 3 13.25 -18.99 -7.59
CA GLU A 3 12.07 -18.45 -8.26
C GLU A 3 10.86 -18.61 -7.32
N MET A 4 10.12 -17.52 -7.13
CA MET A 4 8.84 -17.49 -6.44
C MET A 4 7.73 -17.71 -7.46
N HIS A 5 6.81 -18.64 -7.17
CA HIS A 5 5.65 -18.93 -8.03
C HIS A 5 4.37 -18.47 -7.35
N LEU A 6 3.64 -17.56 -8.00
CA LEU A 6 2.29 -17.16 -7.63
C LEU A 6 1.29 -17.96 -8.48
N GLY A 7 0.60 -18.90 -7.83
CA GLY A 7 -0.36 -19.79 -8.47
C GLY A 7 -1.62 -19.08 -8.97
N SER A 8 -2.54 -19.87 -9.53
CA SER A 8 -3.85 -19.35 -9.95
C SER A 8 -4.80 -19.18 -8.75
N PRO A 9 -5.39 -17.98 -8.56
CA PRO A 9 -6.39 -17.77 -7.53
C PRO A 9 -7.62 -18.66 -7.72
N ARG A 10 -8.21 -19.09 -6.60
CA ARG A 10 -9.39 -19.95 -6.54
C ARG A 10 -10.42 -19.32 -5.62
N LEU A 11 -11.68 -19.29 -6.07
CA LEU A 11 -12.80 -18.84 -5.25
C LEU A 11 -13.37 -20.02 -4.46
N GLU A 12 -13.35 -19.91 -3.15
CA GLU A 12 -14.01 -20.80 -2.20
C GLU A 12 -15.25 -20.09 -1.65
N VAL A 13 -16.42 -20.70 -1.82
CA VAL A 13 -17.69 -20.13 -1.36
C VAL A 13 -18.17 -20.92 -0.15
N GLY A 14 -18.19 -20.25 1.01
CA GLY A 14 -18.70 -20.79 2.26
C GLY A 14 -20.18 -20.50 2.47
N THR A 15 -20.66 -20.74 3.69
CA THR A 15 -22.04 -20.46 4.10
C THR A 15 -22.32 -18.99 4.42
N THR A 16 -21.29 -18.25 4.84
CA THR A 16 -21.40 -16.84 5.25
C THR A 16 -20.35 -15.93 4.62
N SER A 17 -19.34 -16.49 3.96
CA SER A 17 -18.26 -15.73 3.33
C SER A 17 -17.82 -16.32 2.00
N ALA A 18 -17.22 -15.48 1.17
CA ALA A 18 -16.47 -15.88 -0.02
C ALA A 18 -14.98 -15.61 0.21
N ARG A 19 -14.12 -16.54 -0.21
CA ARG A 19 -12.67 -16.45 -0.05
C ARG A 19 -11.99 -16.64 -1.40
N LEU A 20 -11.12 -15.70 -1.77
CA LEU A 20 -10.16 -15.89 -2.83
C LEU A 20 -8.87 -16.41 -2.19
N SER A 21 -8.40 -17.58 -2.64
CA SER A 21 -7.18 -18.23 -2.15
C SER A 21 -6.17 -18.39 -3.27
N CYS A 22 -4.88 -18.32 -2.97
CA CYS A 22 -3.80 -18.55 -3.92
C CYS A 22 -2.66 -19.32 -3.24
N ASP A 23 -2.16 -20.37 -3.88
CA ASP A 23 -0.94 -21.04 -3.43
C ASP A 23 0.27 -20.28 -3.95
N VAL A 24 1.28 -20.12 -3.10
CA VAL A 24 2.51 -19.40 -3.38
C VAL A 24 3.68 -20.25 -2.94
N HIS A 25 4.62 -20.48 -3.85
CA HIS A 25 5.86 -21.18 -3.55
C HIS A 25 6.99 -20.17 -3.47
N HIS A 26 7.70 -20.13 -2.35
CA HIS A 26 8.93 -19.35 -2.20
C HIS A 26 9.81 -19.96 -1.12
N SER A 27 11.12 -19.71 -1.17
CA SER A 27 12.07 -20.24 -0.17
C SER A 27 12.00 -21.78 0.03
N GLY A 28 11.50 -22.51 -0.98
CA GLY A 28 11.31 -23.97 -0.92
C GLY A 28 10.05 -24.45 -0.20
N GLU A 29 9.20 -23.55 0.29
CA GLU A 29 7.95 -23.88 1.00
C GLU A 29 6.73 -23.44 0.18
N MET A 30 5.60 -24.11 0.42
CA MET A 30 4.30 -23.75 -0.16
C MET A 30 3.44 -23.08 0.91
N HIS A 31 2.92 -21.90 0.59
CA HIS A 31 2.08 -21.09 1.44
C HIS A 31 0.73 -20.90 0.77
N THR A 32 -0.35 -20.88 1.53
CA THR A 32 -1.68 -20.54 1.01
C THR A 32 -2.08 -19.17 1.53
N TRP A 33 -2.16 -18.21 0.61
CA TRP A 33 -2.61 -16.85 0.89
C TRP A 33 -4.08 -16.73 0.59
N TRP A 34 -4.81 -15.96 1.38
CA TRP A 34 -6.23 -15.76 1.15
C TRP A 34 -6.71 -14.36 1.53
N ILE A 35 -7.77 -13.93 0.84
CA ILE A 35 -8.55 -12.73 1.15
C ILE A 35 -10.01 -13.16 1.15
N ALA A 36 -10.74 -12.89 2.22
CA ALA A 36 -12.14 -13.25 2.36
C ALA A 36 -13.03 -12.02 2.64
N THR A 37 -14.27 -12.12 2.21
CA THR A 37 -15.31 -11.08 2.34
C THR A 37 -16.66 -11.73 2.60
N ASP A 38 -17.67 -10.92 2.91
CA ASP A 38 -19.04 -11.39 3.11
C ASP A 38 -19.65 -11.87 1.79
N LEU A 39 -20.63 -12.78 1.84
CA LEU A 39 -21.23 -13.35 0.62
C LEU A 39 -21.91 -12.31 -0.28
N ASP A 40 -22.36 -11.20 0.28
CA ASP A 40 -23.02 -10.11 -0.47
C ASP A 40 -22.07 -9.50 -1.52
N ASP A 41 -20.75 -9.61 -1.32
CA ASP A 41 -19.72 -9.07 -2.21
C ASP A 41 -19.21 -10.08 -3.25
N ILE A 42 -19.71 -11.32 -3.27
CA ILE A 42 -19.19 -12.37 -4.16
C ILE A 42 -19.25 -12.00 -5.65
N GLY A 43 -20.28 -11.28 -6.06
CA GLY A 43 -20.51 -10.89 -7.47
C GLY A 43 -19.51 -9.86 -8.00
N VAL A 44 -18.70 -9.25 -7.13
CA VAL A 44 -17.75 -8.20 -7.50
C VAL A 44 -16.28 -8.60 -7.26
N ILE A 45 -16.01 -9.86 -6.90
CA ILE A 45 -14.65 -10.36 -6.69
C ILE A 45 -13.94 -10.53 -8.04
N ASP A 46 -12.84 -9.82 -8.21
CA ASP A 46 -11.90 -10.10 -9.31
C ASP A 46 -11.13 -11.39 -9.03
N LEU A 47 -11.34 -12.42 -9.86
CA LEU A 47 -10.66 -13.72 -9.76
C LEU A 47 -9.20 -13.69 -10.26
N GLY A 48 -8.69 -12.51 -10.60
CA GLY A 48 -7.31 -12.32 -11.03
C GLY A 48 -6.31 -12.38 -9.88
N PRO A 49 -5.01 -12.50 -10.19
CA PRO A 49 -3.96 -12.48 -9.17
C PRO A 49 -3.73 -11.09 -8.57
N GLY A 50 -4.45 -10.05 -9.04
CA GLY A 50 -4.17 -8.65 -8.75
C GLY A 50 -4.12 -8.31 -7.26
N ALA A 51 -4.91 -9.00 -6.43
CA ALA A 51 -4.93 -8.78 -4.99
C ALA A 51 -3.67 -9.34 -4.27
N PHE A 52 -3.02 -10.37 -4.83
CA PHE A 52 -1.85 -11.03 -4.24
C PHE A 52 -0.52 -10.53 -4.82
N VAL A 53 -0.55 -10.00 -6.04
CA VAL A 53 0.63 -9.53 -6.78
C VAL A 53 1.47 -8.49 -6.02
N PRO A 54 0.92 -7.45 -5.37
CA PRO A 54 1.74 -6.48 -4.62
C PRO A 54 2.55 -7.13 -3.49
N VAL A 55 1.97 -8.15 -2.87
CA VAL A 55 2.58 -8.90 -1.76
C VAL A 55 3.68 -9.80 -2.31
N ALA A 56 3.38 -10.61 -3.33
CA ALA A 56 4.35 -11.47 -3.99
C ALA A 56 5.55 -10.67 -4.50
N LEU A 57 5.31 -9.51 -5.10
CA LEU A 57 6.37 -8.64 -5.59
C LEU A 57 7.25 -8.11 -4.44
N SER A 58 6.64 -7.69 -3.34
CA SER A 58 7.38 -7.18 -2.16
C SER A 58 8.26 -8.28 -1.55
N LEU A 59 7.71 -9.49 -1.42
CA LEU A 59 8.45 -10.65 -0.92
C LEU A 59 9.57 -11.08 -1.86
N ALA A 60 9.29 -11.26 -3.16
CA ALA A 60 10.30 -11.60 -4.16
C ALA A 60 11.46 -10.58 -4.18
N SER A 61 11.14 -9.29 -4.07
CA SER A 61 12.15 -8.22 -4.00
C SER A 61 13.02 -8.32 -2.74
N SER A 62 12.38 -8.54 -1.58
CA SER A 62 13.06 -8.67 -0.28
C SER A 62 13.91 -9.94 -0.17
N LEU A 63 13.41 -11.07 -0.69
CA LEU A 63 14.07 -12.37 -0.67
C LEU A 63 15.10 -12.54 -1.79
N GLY A 64 15.09 -11.66 -2.80
CA GLY A 64 15.99 -11.77 -3.94
C GLY A 64 15.59 -12.87 -4.94
N GLU A 65 14.31 -13.23 -5.01
CA GLU A 65 13.76 -14.26 -5.90
C GLU A 65 13.09 -13.63 -7.13
N ASP A 66 13.11 -14.30 -8.29
CA ASP A 66 12.33 -13.85 -9.45
C ASP A 66 10.86 -14.23 -9.26
N LEU A 67 9.92 -13.50 -9.86
CA LEU A 67 8.49 -13.73 -9.66
C LEU A 67 7.85 -14.28 -10.94
N ALA A 68 7.42 -15.54 -10.89
CA ALA A 68 6.60 -16.18 -11.91
C ALA A 68 5.12 -16.14 -11.52
N ILE A 69 4.30 -15.50 -12.36
CA ILE A 69 2.85 -15.43 -12.17
C ILE A 69 2.20 -16.44 -13.12
N GLU A 70 1.63 -17.50 -12.56
CA GLU A 70 0.97 -18.55 -13.34
C GLU A 70 -0.42 -18.12 -13.82
N ALA A 71 -1.09 -17.28 -13.03
CA ALA A 71 -2.42 -16.79 -13.31
C ALA A 71 -2.45 -15.77 -14.46
N PRO A 72 -3.55 -15.72 -15.25
CA PRO A 72 -3.73 -14.69 -16.26
C PRO A 72 -3.71 -13.28 -15.65
N ILE A 73 -2.79 -12.43 -16.13
CA ILE A 73 -2.62 -11.04 -15.67
C ILE A 73 -2.68 -10.08 -16.86
N SER A 74 -3.23 -8.89 -16.65
CA SER A 74 -3.27 -7.88 -17.72
C SER A 74 -1.89 -7.25 -17.97
N ALA A 75 -1.64 -6.80 -19.20
CA ALA A 75 -0.43 -6.06 -19.54
C ALA A 75 -0.23 -4.80 -18.65
N GLN A 76 -1.33 -4.12 -18.28
CA GLN A 76 -1.29 -2.97 -17.39
C GLN A 76 -0.82 -3.35 -15.98
N GLN A 77 -1.36 -4.44 -15.42
CA GLN A 77 -0.91 -4.92 -14.11
C GLN A 77 0.55 -5.35 -14.15
N LEU A 78 0.99 -6.09 -15.19
CA LEU A 78 2.38 -6.50 -15.34
C LEU A 78 3.33 -5.30 -15.48
N HIS A 79 2.93 -4.26 -16.21
CA HIS A 79 3.67 -3.00 -16.27
C HIS A 79 3.77 -2.33 -14.90
N GLY A 80 2.65 -2.24 -14.17
CA GLY A 80 2.60 -1.72 -12.80
C GLY A 80 3.51 -2.50 -11.84
N CYS A 81 3.56 -3.83 -11.96
CA CYS A 81 4.47 -4.67 -11.17
C CYS A 81 5.93 -4.29 -11.39
N ARG A 82 6.34 -4.14 -12.64
CA ARG A 82 7.73 -3.79 -12.99
C ARG A 82 8.09 -2.39 -12.50
N ALA A 83 7.16 -1.44 -12.60
CA ALA A 83 7.33 -0.10 -12.05
C ALA A 83 7.44 -0.12 -10.52
N ALA A 84 6.59 -0.88 -9.84
CA ALA A 84 6.65 -1.05 -8.39
C ALA A 84 7.95 -1.73 -7.95
N ALA A 85 8.44 -2.73 -8.68
CA ALA A 85 9.72 -3.40 -8.43
C ALA A 85 10.88 -2.38 -8.43
N HIS A 86 10.85 -1.46 -9.40
CA HIS A 86 11.83 -0.38 -9.49
C HIS A 86 11.74 0.58 -8.29
N VAL A 87 10.52 0.94 -7.86
CA VAL A 87 10.32 1.78 -6.66
C VAL A 87 10.86 1.07 -5.41
N LEU A 88 10.56 -0.23 -5.25
CA LEU A 88 11.04 -1.03 -4.12
C LEU A 88 12.58 -1.05 -4.07
N HIS A 89 13.22 -1.25 -5.22
CA HIS A 89 14.67 -1.19 -5.35
C HIS A 89 15.23 0.19 -4.98
N ARG A 90 14.66 1.29 -5.51
CA ARG A 90 15.16 2.65 -5.21
C ARG A 90 14.99 3.03 -3.74
N GLN A 91 13.89 2.62 -3.13
CA GLN A 91 13.53 3.04 -1.78
C GLN A 91 14.26 2.22 -0.70
N TRP A 92 14.41 0.91 -0.91
CA TRP A 92 14.93 0.00 0.11
C TRP A 92 16.20 -0.76 -0.31
N GLY A 93 16.69 -0.56 -1.53
CA GLY A 93 17.87 -1.28 -2.03
C GLY A 93 17.62 -2.76 -2.32
N TRP A 94 16.37 -3.21 -2.26
CA TRP A 94 15.97 -4.59 -2.56
C TRP A 94 16.30 -4.97 -4.00
N ARG A 95 16.48 -6.27 -4.28
CA ARG A 95 16.72 -6.72 -5.65
C ARG A 95 15.47 -6.44 -6.48
N GLN A 96 15.65 -5.98 -7.72
CA GLN A 96 14.54 -5.87 -8.66
C GLN A 96 14.29 -7.25 -9.29
N PRO A 97 13.16 -7.94 -8.96
CA PRO A 97 12.86 -9.24 -9.53
C PRO A 97 12.56 -9.16 -11.03
N VAL A 98 12.95 -10.19 -11.78
CA VAL A 98 12.37 -10.44 -13.10
C VAL A 98 10.94 -10.94 -12.89
N VAL A 99 9.97 -10.26 -13.50
CA VAL A 99 8.56 -10.63 -13.40
C VAL A 99 8.10 -11.22 -14.74
N SER A 100 7.74 -12.50 -14.70
CA SER A 100 7.20 -13.25 -15.83
C SER A 100 5.73 -13.61 -15.58
N ALA A 101 4.96 -13.69 -16.67
CA ALA A 101 3.57 -14.15 -16.63
C ALA A 101 3.31 -14.99 -17.88
N SER A 102 2.62 -16.12 -17.71
CA SER A 102 2.40 -17.10 -18.78
C SER A 102 1.25 -16.72 -19.71
N THR A 103 0.25 -16.01 -19.18
CA THR A 103 -1.04 -15.81 -19.84
C THR A 103 -1.51 -14.37 -19.68
N GLU A 104 -1.93 -13.75 -20.77
CA GLU A 104 -2.52 -12.41 -20.74
C GLU A 104 -4.03 -12.48 -20.44
N ARG A 105 -4.51 -11.55 -19.61
CA ARG A 105 -5.93 -11.36 -19.34
C ARG A 105 -6.36 -9.97 -19.78
N HIS A 106 -7.59 -9.85 -20.29
CA HIS A 106 -8.21 -8.52 -20.41
C HIS A 106 -8.28 -7.83 -19.04
N PRO A 107 -7.97 -6.52 -18.97
CA PRO A 107 -8.12 -5.76 -17.73
C PRO A 107 -9.51 -5.92 -17.14
N PHE A 108 -9.59 -6.05 -15.82
CA PHE A 108 -10.85 -5.93 -15.11
C PHE A 108 -11.39 -4.51 -15.32
N VAL A 109 -12.61 -4.39 -15.83
CA VAL A 109 -13.26 -3.09 -16.01
C VAL A 109 -13.88 -2.70 -14.67
N ALA A 110 -13.29 -1.70 -14.01
CA ALA A 110 -13.85 -1.15 -12.79
C ALA A 110 -15.24 -0.56 -13.03
N GLY A 111 -16.15 -0.79 -12.09
CA GLY A 111 -17.46 -0.14 -12.07
C GLY A 111 -17.35 1.37 -11.78
N PRO A 112 -18.49 2.09 -11.81
CA PRO A 112 -18.51 3.53 -11.54
C PRO A 112 -18.25 3.90 -10.07
N ASP A 113 -18.29 2.91 -9.18
CA ASP A 113 -18.13 3.10 -7.75
C ASP A 113 -16.67 3.30 -7.35
N VAL A 114 -16.45 4.11 -6.31
CA VAL A 114 -15.13 4.42 -5.78
C VAL A 114 -15.05 3.89 -4.34
N GLY A 115 -14.27 2.83 -4.17
CA GLY A 115 -13.91 2.30 -2.86
C GLY A 115 -12.68 3.00 -2.29
N LEU A 116 -12.75 3.39 -1.02
CA LEU A 116 -11.62 3.93 -0.28
C LEU A 116 -11.13 2.91 0.75
N LEU A 117 -9.85 2.52 0.65
CA LEU A 117 -9.18 1.77 1.72
C LEU A 117 -9.11 2.65 2.97
N PHE A 118 -9.80 2.23 4.02
CA PHE A 118 -10.07 3.05 5.19
C PHE A 118 -9.47 2.42 6.45
N THR A 119 -8.54 3.15 7.08
CA THR A 119 -7.82 2.73 8.28
C THR A 119 -8.06 3.68 9.46
N ARG A 120 -8.83 4.76 9.25
CA ARG A 120 -8.96 5.93 10.15
C ARG A 120 -7.66 6.72 10.36
N GLY A 121 -6.55 6.31 9.75
CA GLY A 121 -5.33 7.09 9.69
C GLY A 121 -5.53 8.37 8.86
N ILE A 122 -4.67 9.38 9.08
CA ILE A 122 -4.79 10.66 8.38
C ILE A 122 -4.78 10.51 6.85
N ASP A 123 -4.03 9.53 6.33
CA ASP A 123 -3.89 9.27 4.90
C ASP A 123 -5.16 8.69 4.27
N SER A 124 -6.01 7.99 5.04
CA SER A 124 -7.32 7.53 4.57
C SER A 124 -8.44 8.51 4.94
N MET A 125 -8.30 9.30 6.00
CA MET A 125 -9.25 10.35 6.37
C MET A 125 -9.22 11.55 5.42
N ALA A 126 -8.03 12.01 5.01
CA ALA A 126 -7.89 13.16 4.13
C ALA A 126 -8.65 13.01 2.79
N PRO A 127 -8.50 11.92 2.02
CA PRO A 127 -9.28 11.73 0.79
C PRO A 127 -10.78 11.55 1.05
N LEU A 128 -11.18 10.97 2.20
CA LEU A 128 -12.59 10.89 2.58
C LEU A 128 -13.19 12.29 2.79
N VAL A 129 -12.53 13.14 3.58
CA VAL A 129 -12.96 14.52 3.83
C VAL A 129 -13.02 15.31 2.53
N ALA A 130 -11.97 15.21 1.70
CA ALA A 130 -11.96 15.88 0.39
C ALA A 130 -13.17 15.45 -0.48
N SER A 131 -13.47 14.15 -0.54
CA SER A 131 -14.64 13.64 -1.24
C SER A 131 -15.96 14.20 -0.68
N LEU A 132 -16.10 14.31 0.64
CA LEU A 132 -17.30 14.86 1.29
C LEU A 132 -17.46 16.36 1.01
N ASP A 133 -16.35 17.09 0.90
CA ASP A 133 -16.31 18.50 0.51
C ASP A 133 -16.50 18.72 -1.01
N GLY A 134 -16.69 17.64 -1.79
CA GLY A 134 -16.86 17.71 -3.24
C GLY A 134 -15.56 17.94 -4.01
N VAL A 135 -14.41 17.70 -3.38
CA VAL A 135 -13.08 17.83 -3.96
C VAL A 135 -12.54 16.46 -4.38
N GLY A 136 -12.37 16.26 -5.68
CA GLY A 136 -11.83 15.01 -6.24
C GLY A 136 -12.89 13.93 -6.45
N PRO A 137 -12.49 12.64 -6.59
CA PRO A 137 -13.41 11.54 -6.81
C PRO A 137 -14.37 11.35 -5.63
N ARG A 138 -15.66 11.15 -5.93
CA ARG A 138 -16.67 10.85 -4.92
C ARG A 138 -16.54 9.41 -4.43
N VAL A 139 -16.10 9.23 -3.19
CA VAL A 139 -16.09 7.95 -2.49
C VAL A 139 -17.54 7.48 -2.29
N THR A 140 -17.82 6.24 -2.70
CA THR A 140 -19.15 5.63 -2.56
C THR A 140 -19.18 4.50 -1.54
N ARG A 141 -18.01 4.02 -1.08
CA ARG A 141 -17.88 2.97 -0.06
C ARG A 141 -16.54 3.00 0.64
N LEU A 142 -16.53 2.53 1.88
CA LEU A 142 -15.32 2.30 2.66
C LEU A 142 -14.95 0.81 2.59
N ILE A 143 -13.66 0.51 2.48
CA ILE A 143 -13.11 -0.84 2.46
C ILE A 143 -12.11 -0.96 3.60
N VAL A 144 -12.33 -1.88 4.52
CA VAL A 144 -11.40 -2.19 5.60
C VAL A 144 -10.75 -3.54 5.34
N ILE A 145 -9.43 -3.64 5.53
CA ILE A 145 -8.72 -4.90 5.45
C ILE A 145 -8.27 -5.28 6.86
N ASP A 146 -8.98 -6.23 7.44
CA ASP A 146 -8.62 -6.87 8.69
C ASP A 146 -7.56 -7.96 8.45
N GLY A 147 -6.56 -8.00 9.33
CA GLY A 147 -5.39 -8.86 9.15
C GLY A 147 -4.31 -8.31 8.20
N LEU A 148 -4.34 -7.00 7.85
CA LEU A 148 -3.21 -6.32 7.20
C LEU A 148 -2.40 -5.42 8.15
N GLU A 149 -3.05 -4.87 9.17
CA GLU A 149 -2.44 -4.09 10.25
C GLU A 149 -1.74 -5.00 11.27
N PRO A 150 -0.83 -4.46 12.12
CA PRO A 150 -0.18 -5.25 13.17
C PRO A 150 -1.20 -6.01 14.04
N ASN A 151 -0.85 -7.25 14.40
CA ASN A 151 -1.71 -8.14 15.17
C ASN A 151 -2.12 -7.50 16.52
N HIS A 152 -3.35 -7.02 16.58
CA HIS A 152 -3.99 -6.53 17.81
C HIS A 152 -4.53 -7.69 18.65
N SER A 153 -4.76 -7.46 19.95
CA SER A 153 -5.60 -8.39 20.71
C SER A 153 -7.02 -8.40 20.13
N ALA A 154 -7.75 -9.51 20.34
CA ALA A 154 -9.13 -9.65 19.86
C ALA A 154 -10.04 -8.49 20.32
N ASP A 155 -9.88 -8.04 21.57
CA ASP A 155 -10.65 -6.92 22.13
C ASP A 155 -10.35 -5.60 21.43
N VAL A 156 -9.07 -5.34 21.13
CA VAL A 156 -8.67 -4.13 20.40
C VAL A 156 -9.15 -4.18 18.96
N ALA A 157 -9.03 -5.33 18.29
CA ALA A 157 -9.55 -5.50 16.94
C ALA A 157 -11.08 -5.28 16.87
N ALA A 158 -11.83 -5.79 17.86
CA ALA A 158 -13.27 -5.59 17.97
C ALA A 158 -13.63 -4.10 18.21
N ALA A 159 -12.90 -3.41 19.07
CA ALA A 159 -13.08 -1.97 19.31
C ALA A 159 -12.77 -1.14 18.06
N VAL A 160 -11.65 -1.44 17.37
CA VAL A 160 -11.27 -0.78 16.11
C VAL A 160 -12.36 -0.98 15.06
N TRP A 161 -12.90 -2.20 14.93
CA TRP A 161 -13.98 -2.49 14.00
C TRP A 161 -15.24 -1.70 14.34
N HIS A 162 -15.68 -1.72 15.61
CA HIS A 162 -16.83 -0.96 16.09
C HIS A 162 -16.71 0.54 15.75
N ASP A 163 -15.58 1.15 16.09
CA ASP A 163 -15.34 2.57 15.82
C ASP A 163 -15.35 2.89 14.32
N THR A 164 -14.82 1.97 13.49
CA THR A 164 -14.78 2.16 12.04
C THR A 164 -16.19 2.09 11.44
N GLN A 165 -17.03 1.19 11.94
CA GLN A 165 -18.45 1.15 11.60
C GLN A 165 -19.18 2.44 12.02
N ALA A 166 -18.86 2.99 13.20
CA ALA A 166 -19.45 4.24 13.66
C ALA A 166 -19.09 5.41 12.73
N VAL A 167 -17.84 5.48 12.24
CA VAL A 167 -17.43 6.49 11.25
C VAL A 167 -18.19 6.30 9.93
N ALA A 168 -18.28 5.07 9.42
CA ALA A 168 -19.03 4.76 8.19
C ALA A 168 -20.49 5.20 8.31
N GLY A 169 -21.13 4.92 9.45
CA GLY A 169 -22.49 5.36 9.76
C GLY A 169 -22.61 6.89 9.83
N ALA A 170 -21.65 7.58 10.44
CA ALA A 170 -21.66 9.04 10.55
C ALA A 170 -21.53 9.75 9.19
N VAL A 171 -20.75 9.17 8.26
CA VAL A 171 -20.61 9.72 6.89
C VAL A 171 -21.64 9.17 5.90
N GLY A 172 -22.49 8.23 6.33
CA GLY A 172 -23.55 7.64 5.51
C GLY A 172 -23.04 6.77 4.35
N LEU A 173 -21.87 6.13 4.50
CA LEU A 173 -21.28 5.27 3.48
C LEU A 173 -21.36 3.78 3.88
N PRO A 174 -21.63 2.87 2.93
CA PRO A 174 -21.48 1.44 3.17
C PRO A 174 -20.00 1.11 3.45
N ILE A 175 -19.79 0.09 4.28
CA ILE A 175 -18.47 -0.39 4.67
C ILE A 175 -18.35 -1.89 4.37
N HIS A 176 -17.30 -2.26 3.66
CA HIS A 176 -16.99 -3.65 3.33
C HIS A 176 -15.77 -4.08 4.13
N ARG A 177 -15.86 -5.24 4.78
CA ARG A 177 -14.73 -5.85 5.49
C ARG A 177 -14.13 -6.94 4.64
N LEU A 178 -12.84 -6.82 4.39
CA LEU A 178 -11.97 -7.87 3.88
C LEU A 178 -11.18 -8.43 5.06
N THR A 179 -10.92 -9.73 5.05
CA THR A 179 -10.05 -10.41 6.01
C THR A 179 -8.94 -11.13 5.26
N THR A 180 -7.73 -11.19 5.80
CA THR A 180 -6.60 -11.86 5.13
C THR A 180 -5.59 -12.42 6.12
N ASN A 181 -4.82 -13.43 5.70
CA ASN A 181 -3.64 -13.92 6.43
C ASN A 181 -2.31 -13.35 5.91
N VAL A 182 -2.36 -12.51 4.87
CA VAL A 182 -1.17 -12.17 4.10
C VAL A 182 -0.17 -11.32 4.90
N ARG A 183 -0.62 -10.59 5.94
CA ARG A 183 0.28 -9.87 6.81
C ARG A 183 1.27 -10.76 7.54
N ASP A 184 0.82 -11.92 8.03
CA ASP A 184 1.69 -12.84 8.76
C ASP A 184 2.85 -13.32 7.87
N GLU A 185 2.57 -13.54 6.59
CA GLU A 185 3.59 -13.91 5.60
C GLU A 185 4.57 -12.76 5.37
N ILE A 186 4.06 -11.55 5.21
CA ILE A 186 4.91 -10.36 5.06
C ILE A 186 5.80 -10.14 6.29
N GLU A 187 5.28 -10.29 7.51
CA GLU A 187 6.04 -10.07 8.74
C GLU A 187 7.17 -11.10 8.95
N ARG A 188 7.01 -12.33 8.46
CA ARG A 188 8.04 -13.37 8.54
C ARG A 188 9.27 -13.06 7.69
N HIS A 189 9.06 -12.41 6.54
CA HIS A 189 10.08 -12.33 5.50
C HIS A 189 10.57 -10.91 5.20
N ILE A 190 9.74 -9.88 5.45
CA ILE A 190 10.14 -8.49 5.22
C ILE A 190 10.78 -7.93 6.49
N PRO A 191 12.05 -7.47 6.43
CA PRO A 191 12.72 -6.86 7.56
C PRO A 191 12.21 -5.43 7.77
N TRP A 192 11.03 -5.30 8.37
CA TRP A 192 10.37 -4.01 8.57
C TRP A 192 11.17 -3.02 9.43
N LYS A 193 11.98 -3.51 10.37
CA LYS A 193 12.83 -2.68 11.24
C LYS A 193 13.81 -1.82 10.42
N PRO A 194 14.66 -2.40 9.54
CA PRO A 194 15.45 -1.64 8.57
C PRO A 194 14.62 -0.77 7.61
N CYS A 195 13.45 -1.25 7.16
CA CYS A 195 12.64 -0.53 6.17
C CYS A 195 12.01 0.74 6.73
N ARG A 196 11.67 0.77 8.03
CA ARG A 196 11.25 1.98 8.73
C ARG A 196 12.37 3.01 8.80
N ALA A 197 13.60 2.58 9.10
CA ALA A 197 14.77 3.47 9.13
C ALA A 197 15.09 4.07 7.75
N ALA A 198 14.95 3.29 6.67
CA ALA A 198 15.12 3.73 5.29
C ALA A 198 13.94 4.57 4.75
N ALA A 199 12.73 4.40 5.28
CA ALA A 199 11.57 5.26 5.02
C ALA A 199 11.57 6.56 5.83
N THR A 200 12.45 6.68 6.84
CA THR A 200 12.77 7.92 7.55
C THR A 200 14.13 8.52 7.17
N PRO A 201 14.43 8.90 5.91
CA PRO A 201 15.47 9.91 5.67
C PRO A 201 15.03 11.31 6.15
N THR A 202 13.79 11.47 6.61
CA THR A 202 13.19 12.75 7.02
C THR A 202 13.12 12.96 8.54
N GLY A 203 13.53 11.99 9.37
CA GLY A 203 13.50 12.11 10.83
C GLY A 203 14.56 13.06 11.42
N ASP A 204 15.75 13.13 10.80
CA ASP A 204 16.86 13.94 11.32
C ASP A 204 16.96 15.36 10.73
N TRP A 205 16.23 15.65 9.64
CA TRP A 205 16.18 16.99 9.07
C TRP A 205 15.28 17.96 9.86
N TRP A 206 14.25 17.46 10.55
CA TRP A 206 13.34 18.31 11.33
C TRP A 206 13.83 18.58 12.76
N SER A 207 14.68 17.70 13.32
CA SER A 207 15.15 17.80 14.71
C SER A 207 16.35 18.73 14.92
N THR A 208 17.09 19.11 13.87
CA THR A 208 18.30 19.95 13.98
C THR A 208 18.07 21.44 13.70
N ARG A 209 16.82 21.87 13.46
CA ARG A 209 16.48 23.29 13.21
C ARG A 209 15.62 23.96 14.29
N SER A 210 15.47 23.33 15.47
CA SER A 210 14.76 23.91 16.62
C SER A 210 15.66 24.30 17.80
N LYS A 211 16.99 24.28 17.64
CA LYS A 211 17.93 24.88 18.60
C LYS A 211 18.78 25.93 17.89
N GLN A 212 18.79 27.14 18.44
CA GLN A 212 19.40 28.40 17.97
C GLN A 212 18.47 29.19 17.03
N THR A 213 17.66 30.13 17.52
CA THR A 213 18.14 31.41 18.05
C THR A 213 17.05 32.08 18.90
N THR A 214 17.18 32.01 20.22
CA THR A 214 16.74 33.10 21.09
C THR A 214 17.83 34.16 21.07
N SER A 215 17.60 35.23 20.33
CA SER A 215 18.35 36.49 20.45
C SER A 215 17.38 37.65 20.28
N ALA A 216 17.47 38.58 21.21
CA ALA A 216 16.54 39.66 21.47
C ALA A 216 16.34 40.62 20.30
N VAL A 217 15.11 41.12 20.18
CA VAL A 217 14.76 42.32 19.39
C VAL A 217 15.26 43.55 20.14
N PRO A 218 15.90 44.51 19.44
CA PRO A 218 15.40 45.88 19.52
C PRO A 218 15.34 46.59 18.17
N GLY A 219 14.17 47.18 17.89
CA GLY A 219 14.02 48.44 17.15
C GLY A 219 14.03 48.43 15.61
N GLY A 220 13.11 49.20 15.01
CA GLY A 220 13.34 49.84 13.70
C GLY A 220 12.26 49.62 12.64
N ALA A 221 11.54 50.70 12.32
CA ALA A 221 10.53 50.83 11.27
C ALA A 221 11.09 50.64 9.84
N ASN A 222 10.26 50.24 8.85
CA ASN A 222 9.62 51.13 7.85
C ASN A 222 8.97 50.34 6.68
N ARG A 223 8.16 51.08 5.90
CA ARG A 223 7.19 50.72 4.85
C ARG A 223 7.73 49.97 3.60
N GLY A 224 6.84 49.23 2.93
CA GLY A 224 6.47 49.52 1.54
C GLY A 224 6.87 48.57 0.39
N SER A 225 5.85 47.89 -0.16
CA SER A 225 5.57 47.70 -1.60
C SER A 225 6.19 46.54 -2.43
N ARG A 226 5.25 45.95 -3.21
CA ARG A 226 5.30 45.40 -4.59
C ARG A 226 5.73 43.94 -4.87
N ALA A 227 4.99 43.42 -5.86
CA ALA A 227 4.82 42.05 -6.30
C ALA A 227 5.88 41.55 -7.29
N THR A 228 6.08 40.22 -7.40
CA THR A 228 6.01 39.43 -8.66
C THR A 228 6.42 37.95 -8.50
N ARG A 229 5.55 37.05 -9.03
CA ARG A 229 5.76 35.77 -9.77
C ARG A 229 6.41 34.53 -9.11
N PRO A 230 6.01 33.31 -9.56
CA PRO A 230 6.29 32.05 -8.88
C PRO A 230 7.65 31.46 -9.29
N THR A 231 8.41 31.00 -8.30
CA THR A 231 9.68 30.30 -8.51
C THR A 231 9.41 28.81 -8.71
N HIS A 232 9.64 28.32 -9.94
CA HIS A 232 9.82 26.89 -10.19
C HIS A 232 11.14 26.44 -9.54
N LEU A 233 11.07 25.44 -8.65
CA LEU A 233 12.25 24.79 -8.07
C LEU A 233 12.48 23.45 -8.79
N TYR A 234 13.43 23.47 -9.72
CA TYR A 234 14.10 22.28 -10.23
C TYR A 234 15.22 21.90 -9.24
N CYS A 235 15.16 20.70 -8.65
CA CYS A 235 16.30 20.14 -7.92
C CYS A 235 17.09 19.20 -8.84
N GLN A 236 18.33 19.59 -9.17
CA GLN A 236 19.32 18.72 -9.78
C GLN A 236 19.89 17.76 -8.71
N PRO A 237 20.15 16.48 -9.02
CA PRO A 237 20.80 15.56 -8.10
C PRO A 237 22.33 15.80 -8.06
N VAL A 238 22.89 15.84 -6.84
CA VAL A 238 24.34 15.87 -6.60
C VAL A 238 24.91 14.45 -6.73
N PRO A 239 26.10 14.23 -7.35
CA PRO A 239 26.68 12.89 -7.47
C PRO A 239 27.14 12.36 -6.10
N ARG A 240 26.89 11.08 -5.84
CA ARG A 240 27.50 10.36 -4.71
C ARG A 240 28.90 9.89 -5.09
N GLU A 241 29.90 10.19 -4.26
CA GLU A 241 31.21 9.55 -4.33
C GLU A 241 31.09 8.06 -3.95
N PRO A 242 31.90 7.17 -4.56
CA PRO A 242 31.85 5.74 -4.27
C PRO A 242 32.52 5.42 -2.93
N CYS A 243 31.85 4.62 -2.09
CA CYS A 243 32.46 4.03 -0.91
C CYS A 243 33.45 2.94 -1.33
N ALA A 244 34.65 3.01 -0.77
CA ALA A 244 35.72 2.05 -0.91
C ALA A 244 35.37 0.67 -0.31
N GLU A 245 36.06 -0.34 -0.85
CA GLU A 245 35.89 -1.80 -0.76
C GLU A 245 35.65 -2.40 0.63
#